data_AF-A0AAV8V0Q7-F1
#
_entry.id   AF-A0AAV8V0Q7-F1
#
_cell.length_a   1.000
_cell.length_b   1.000
_cell.length_c   1.000
_cell.angle_alpha   90.00
_cell.angle_beta   90.00
_cell.angle_gamma   90.00
#
_symmetry.space_group_name_H-M   'P 1'
#
loop_
_entity.id
_entity.type
_entity.pdbx_description
1 polymer ?
#
loop_
_entity_poly.entity_id
_entity_poly.type
_entity_poly.pdbx_seq_one_letter_code
_entity_poly.pdbx_strand_id
1 'polypeptide(L)'
;MAFVPSAFSPGSRRREVRMSSSQSSVLFVCLGNICRSPTAEAMFKTVVDRDGKAAAYEIDSCGTGGGNPDWFTDGGWSYHEGDSSDSRMMQTAAKRGIALTSRSRPLNKEDLEKFDRIIGMDSSNYKEIMKAAEYWGPEYLDLAKKKTSLMLDYSSNNKGKPVPDPYYGGSDGFEKVLDLLDEACDGLLNDMEAA
;
A
#
# COMPACT_ATOMS: atom_id res chain seq x y z
N MET A 1 -48.93 32.72 -43.91
CA MET A 1 -47.72 33.25 -43.24
C MET A 1 -47.81 32.82 -41.78
N ALA A 2 -47.34 31.64 -41.41
CA ALA A 2 -45.95 31.27 -41.11
C ALA A 2 -45.42 31.95 -39.83
N PHE A 3 -45.35 31.19 -38.72
CA PHE A 3 -44.12 30.87 -37.97
C PHE A 3 -44.43 30.01 -36.72
N VAL A 4 -43.71 28.91 -36.56
CA VAL A 4 -43.44 28.19 -35.28
C VAL A 4 -41.96 28.50 -34.97
N PRO A 5 -41.50 28.71 -33.72
CA PRO A 5 -41.11 27.62 -32.79
C PRO A 5 -41.42 28.02 -31.31
N SER A 6 -41.16 27.31 -30.21
CA SER A 6 -40.10 26.38 -29.83
C SER A 6 -40.50 25.73 -28.49
N ALA A 7 -40.17 24.46 -28.30
CA ALA A 7 -40.18 23.77 -27.02
C ALA A 7 -39.13 24.35 -26.04
N PHE A 8 -39.33 24.23 -24.73
CA PHE A 8 -38.23 24.10 -23.78
C PHE A 8 -38.59 23.20 -22.59
N SER A 9 -37.67 22.27 -22.32
CA SER A 9 -37.77 21.07 -21.49
C SER A 9 -37.96 21.31 -19.98
N PRO A 10 -38.46 20.29 -19.25
CA PRO A 10 -38.56 20.32 -17.81
C PRO A 10 -37.19 20.40 -17.14
N GLY A 11 -37.17 21.19 -16.06
CA GLY A 11 -36.01 21.52 -15.25
C GLY A 11 -35.14 20.33 -14.87
N SER A 12 -33.84 20.61 -14.92
CA SER A 12 -32.73 19.79 -14.47
C SER A 12 -33.04 18.98 -13.21
N ARG A 13 -33.05 17.65 -13.34
CA ARG A 13 -32.77 16.77 -12.21
C ARG A 13 -31.38 17.12 -11.69
N ARG A 14 -31.31 17.81 -10.55
CA ARG A 14 -30.08 17.83 -9.75
C ARG A 14 -29.75 16.37 -9.48
N ARG A 15 -28.68 15.87 -10.09
CA ARG A 15 -28.05 14.63 -9.64
C ARG A 15 -27.58 14.92 -8.22
N GLU A 16 -28.30 14.39 -7.25
CA GLU A 16 -27.78 14.18 -5.91
C GLU A 16 -26.47 13.41 -6.07
N VAL A 17 -25.35 14.09 -5.83
CA VAL A 17 -24.07 13.43 -5.64
C VAL A 17 -24.24 12.63 -4.37
N ARG A 18 -24.45 11.31 -4.50
CA ARG A 18 -24.34 10.41 -3.36
C ARG A 18 -22.92 10.52 -2.81
N MET A 19 -22.76 11.28 -1.73
CA MET A 19 -21.58 11.16 -0.87
C MET A 19 -21.70 9.83 -0.14
N SER A 20 -21.18 8.78 -0.75
CA SER A 20 -20.79 7.56 -0.06
C SER A 20 -19.44 7.14 -0.59
N SER A 21 -18.37 7.61 0.03
CA SER A 21 -17.08 6.95 -0.12
C SER A 21 -16.44 6.95 1.26
N SER A 22 -16.66 5.87 2.01
CA SER A 22 -15.64 5.46 2.97
C SER A 22 -14.32 5.42 2.21
N GLN A 23 -13.31 6.12 2.70
CA GLN A 23 -11.99 6.10 2.07
C GLN A 23 -11.50 4.66 1.99
N SER A 24 -10.99 4.22 0.83
CA SER A 24 -10.35 2.92 0.70
C SER A 24 -8.99 2.96 1.37
N SER A 25 -8.62 1.92 2.09
CA SER A 25 -7.40 1.92 2.90
C SER A 25 -6.44 0.80 2.49
N VAL A 26 -5.15 1.14 2.34
CA VAL A 26 -4.09 0.19 1.99
C VAL A 26 -2.87 0.34 2.90
N LEU A 27 -2.35 -0.80 3.36
CA LEU A 27 -1.16 -0.90 4.20
C LEU A 27 -0.07 -1.72 3.51
N PHE A 28 1.10 -1.13 3.30
CA PHE A 28 2.25 -1.81 2.73
C PHE A 28 3.16 -2.40 3.82
N VAL A 29 3.55 -3.67 3.68
CA VAL A 29 4.28 -4.40 4.73
C VAL A 29 5.56 -5.02 4.18
N CYS A 30 6.69 -4.70 4.81
CA CYS A 30 7.96 -5.39 4.56
C CYS A 30 8.60 -5.85 5.88
N LEU A 31 9.86 -6.28 5.87
CA LEU A 31 10.51 -6.78 7.10
C LEU A 31 10.75 -5.66 8.12
N GLY A 32 11.54 -4.65 7.75
CA GLY A 32 12.02 -3.60 8.67
C GLY A 32 11.35 -2.23 8.50
N ASN A 33 10.46 -2.07 7.51
CA ASN A 33 9.78 -0.79 7.21
C ASN A 33 10.70 0.42 6.99
N ILE A 34 11.89 0.20 6.43
CA ILE A 34 12.84 1.27 6.08
C ILE A 34 13.19 1.31 4.59
N CYS A 35 12.92 0.23 3.83
CA CYS A 35 13.26 0.17 2.40
C CYS A 35 12.00 0.01 1.54
N ARG A 36 11.48 -1.21 1.45
CA ARG A 36 10.47 -1.60 0.45
C ARG A 36 9.09 -1.00 0.72
N SER A 37 8.53 -1.17 1.92
CA SER A 37 7.17 -0.69 2.21
C SER A 37 7.03 0.84 2.27
N PRO A 38 7.97 1.64 2.81
CA PRO A 38 7.89 3.10 2.68
C PRO A 38 7.98 3.57 1.23
N THR A 39 8.74 2.85 0.40
CA THR A 39 8.84 3.15 -1.04
C THR A 39 7.51 2.88 -1.73
N ALA A 40 6.91 1.71 -1.49
CA ALA A 40 5.59 1.38 -2.04
C ALA A 40 4.51 2.39 -1.61
N GLU A 41 4.53 2.81 -0.34
CA GLU A 41 3.63 3.86 0.18
C GLU A 41 3.77 5.18 -0.59
N ALA A 42 4.99 5.70 -0.75
CA ALA A 42 5.24 6.96 -1.43
C ALA A 42 4.92 6.89 -2.93
N MET A 43 5.24 5.76 -3.57
CA MET A 43 4.92 5.53 -4.98
C MET A 43 3.41 5.44 -5.20
N PHE A 44 2.70 4.67 -4.37
CA PHE A 44 1.25 4.57 -4.47
C PHE A 44 0.56 5.92 -4.20
N LYS A 45 1.05 6.70 -3.22
CA LYS A 45 0.62 8.09 -3.00
C LYS A 45 0.78 8.95 -4.25
N THR A 46 1.91 8.80 -4.96
CA THR A 46 2.17 9.52 -6.21
C THR A 46 1.20 9.10 -7.31
N VAL A 47 0.91 7.80 -7.43
CA VAL A 47 -0.04 7.25 -8.40
C VAL A 47 -1.47 7.76 -8.16
N VAL A 48 -1.96 7.72 -6.92
CA VAL A 48 -3.32 8.23 -6.62
C VAL A 48 -3.43 9.74 -6.75
N ASP A 49 -2.36 10.49 -6.46
CA ASP A 49 -2.35 11.95 -6.61
C ASP A 49 -2.33 12.35 -8.08
N ARG A 50 -1.54 11.66 -8.91
CA ARG A 50 -1.51 11.83 -10.37
C ARG A 50 -2.90 11.66 -10.99
N ASP A 51 -3.71 10.76 -10.45
CA ASP A 51 -5.09 10.48 -10.88
C ASP A 51 -6.14 11.41 -10.23
N GLY A 52 -5.73 12.32 -9.35
CA GLY A 52 -6.63 13.25 -8.63
C GLY A 52 -7.49 12.58 -7.56
N LYS A 53 -7.05 11.44 -7.03
CA LYS A 53 -7.80 10.56 -6.12
C LYS A 53 -7.24 10.49 -4.71
N ALA A 54 -6.21 11.27 -4.37
CA ALA A 54 -5.56 11.22 -3.07
C ALA A 54 -6.54 11.29 -1.87
N ALA A 55 -7.62 12.07 -1.96
CA ALA A 55 -8.62 12.19 -0.90
C ALA A 55 -9.52 10.95 -0.74
N ALA A 56 -9.51 10.00 -1.67
CA ALA A 56 -10.28 8.76 -1.58
C ALA A 56 -9.51 7.62 -0.88
N TYR A 57 -8.22 7.80 -0.60
CA TYR A 57 -7.38 6.73 -0.08
C TYR A 57 -6.70 7.08 1.24
N GLU A 58 -6.72 6.14 2.18
CA GLU A 58 -5.82 6.11 3.33
C GLU A 58 -4.65 5.17 3.04
N ILE A 59 -3.42 5.68 3.10
CA ILE A 59 -2.22 4.96 2.65
C ILE A 59 -1.13 5.04 3.72
N ASP A 60 -0.65 3.88 4.17
CA ASP A 60 0.39 3.77 5.19
C ASP A 60 1.35 2.59 4.93
N SER A 61 2.43 2.50 5.69
CA SER A 61 3.35 1.36 5.69
C SER A 61 3.80 0.93 7.08
N CYS A 62 4.13 -0.35 7.22
CA CYS A 62 4.66 -0.93 8.46
C CYS A 62 5.62 -2.10 8.20
N GLY A 63 6.10 -2.74 9.27
CA GLY A 63 7.10 -3.81 9.25
C GLY A 63 6.77 -5.03 10.12
N THR A 64 7.29 -6.19 9.74
CA THR A 64 7.19 -7.45 10.52
C THR A 64 8.37 -7.62 11.48
N GLY A 65 8.65 -6.61 12.30
CA GLY A 65 9.60 -6.71 13.42
C GLY A 65 11.09 -6.56 13.08
N GLY A 66 11.45 -6.29 11.82
CA GLY A 66 12.85 -6.06 11.43
C GLY A 66 13.79 -7.25 11.64
N GLY A 67 13.25 -8.46 11.77
CA GLY A 67 14.02 -9.68 12.05
C GLY A 67 13.88 -10.19 13.49
N ASN A 68 13.15 -9.49 14.36
CA ASN A 68 12.74 -10.04 15.65
C ASN A 68 11.55 -10.98 15.40
N PRO A 69 11.63 -12.29 15.70
CA PRO A 69 10.56 -13.26 15.40
C PRO A 69 9.34 -13.17 16.34
N ASP A 70 9.43 -12.38 17.40
CA ASP A 70 8.41 -12.27 18.45
C ASP A 70 7.86 -10.83 18.60
N TRP A 71 8.08 -9.96 17.60
CA TRP A 71 7.65 -8.56 17.59
C TRP A 71 6.16 -8.34 17.86
N PHE A 72 5.31 -9.30 17.51
CA PHE A 72 3.85 -9.24 17.69
C PHE A 72 3.36 -9.71 19.07
N THR A 73 4.27 -10.21 19.92
CA THR A 73 3.93 -10.72 21.25
C THR A 73 3.93 -9.61 22.30
N ASP A 74 3.36 -9.88 23.47
CA ASP A 74 3.42 -8.97 24.61
C ASP A 74 4.89 -8.67 24.99
N GLY A 75 5.29 -7.41 24.90
CA GLY A 75 6.68 -6.98 25.13
C GLY A 75 7.63 -7.21 23.95
N GLY A 76 7.10 -7.61 22.79
CA GLY A 76 7.82 -7.63 21.52
C GLY A 76 8.29 -6.22 21.10
N TRP A 77 9.30 -6.16 20.24
CA TRP A 77 9.88 -4.90 19.75
C TRP A 77 10.35 -5.06 18.30
N SER A 78 10.47 -3.95 17.58
CA SER A 78 10.95 -3.91 16.19
C SER A 78 12.28 -3.18 16.09
N TYR A 79 13.24 -3.74 15.34
CA TYR A 79 14.60 -3.18 15.22
C TYR A 79 14.68 -1.73 14.75
N HIS A 80 13.74 -1.32 13.90
CA HIS A 80 13.76 -0.02 13.24
C HIS A 80 12.67 0.92 13.70
N GLU A 81 11.93 0.59 14.76
CA GLU A 81 10.82 1.44 15.20
C GLU A 81 11.27 2.89 15.46
N GLY A 82 10.62 3.84 14.80
CA GLY A 82 10.94 5.27 14.82
C GLY A 82 12.02 5.72 13.83
N ASP A 83 12.76 4.81 13.19
CA ASP A 83 13.80 5.15 12.22
C ASP A 83 13.20 5.80 10.96
N SER A 84 13.99 6.63 10.29
CA SER A 84 13.69 7.05 8.91
C SER A 84 13.90 5.91 7.94
N SER A 85 13.37 6.06 6.72
CA SER A 85 13.73 5.21 5.59
C SER A 85 15.24 5.15 5.36
N ASP A 86 15.72 4.03 4.81
CA ASP A 86 17.13 3.79 4.49
C ASP A 86 17.64 4.89 3.55
N SER A 87 18.73 5.55 3.95
CA SER A 87 19.29 6.68 3.23
C SER A 87 19.63 6.39 1.76
N ARG A 88 19.98 5.14 1.41
CA ARG A 88 20.27 4.73 0.03
C ARG A 88 18.99 4.64 -0.78
N MET A 89 17.92 4.14 -0.18
CA MET A 89 16.60 4.10 -0.81
C MET A 89 16.06 5.52 -0.99
N MET A 90 16.17 6.38 0.03
CA MET A 90 15.78 7.79 -0.06
C MET A 90 16.51 8.51 -1.20
N GLN A 91 17.82 8.33 -1.31
CA GLN A 91 18.62 8.93 -2.38
C GLN A 91 18.21 8.43 -3.77
N THR A 92 17.91 7.15 -3.90
CA THR A 92 17.49 6.54 -5.17
C THR A 92 16.10 7.03 -5.57
N ALA A 93 15.14 7.01 -4.64
CA ALA A 93 13.78 7.49 -4.85
C ALA A 93 13.74 8.99 -5.18
N ALA A 94 14.57 9.80 -4.52
CA ALA A 94 14.65 11.24 -4.77
C ALA A 94 15.08 11.58 -6.21
N LYS A 95 15.89 10.73 -6.87
CA LYS A 95 16.23 10.90 -8.29
C LYS A 95 15.01 10.80 -9.20
N ARG A 96 13.97 10.11 -8.75
CA ARG A 96 12.67 9.98 -9.44
C ARG A 96 11.63 10.99 -8.95
N GLY A 97 12.03 11.96 -8.11
CA GLY A 97 11.12 12.96 -7.54
C GLY A 97 10.26 12.43 -6.40
N ILE A 98 10.58 11.26 -5.84
CA ILE A 98 9.78 10.60 -4.79
C ILE A 98 10.44 10.82 -3.43
N ALA A 99 9.71 11.43 -2.51
CA ALA A 99 10.17 11.67 -1.15
C ALA A 99 9.65 10.57 -0.20
N LEU A 100 10.57 9.91 0.51
CA LEU A 100 10.22 8.94 1.55
C LEU A 100 10.26 9.61 2.91
N THR A 101 9.08 9.87 3.48
CA THR A 101 8.92 10.62 4.74
C THR A 101 8.46 9.76 5.90
N SER A 102 8.13 8.50 5.67
CA SER A 102 7.57 7.58 6.67
C SER A 102 8.61 7.25 7.75
N ARG A 103 8.09 7.02 8.96
CA ARG A 103 8.85 6.51 10.10
C ARG A 103 8.49 5.05 10.30
N SER A 104 9.51 4.24 10.51
CA SER A 104 9.30 2.80 10.63
C SER A 104 8.46 2.48 11.87
N ARG A 105 7.47 1.60 11.71
CA ARG A 105 6.61 1.10 12.79
C ARG A 105 6.32 -0.40 12.60
N PRO A 106 6.14 -1.17 13.69
CA PRO A 106 5.67 -2.54 13.57
C PRO A 106 4.22 -2.60 13.08
N LEU A 107 3.87 -3.70 12.42
CA LEU A 107 2.48 -4.13 12.24
C LEU A 107 1.86 -4.44 13.61
N ASN A 108 0.63 -3.96 13.84
CA ASN A 108 -0.17 -4.33 15.01
C ASN A 108 -1.51 -4.98 14.58
N LYS A 109 -2.31 -5.40 15.56
CA LYS A 109 -3.59 -6.09 15.30
C LYS A 109 -4.66 -5.13 14.78
N GLU A 110 -4.65 -3.88 15.24
CA GLU A 110 -5.59 -2.84 14.82
C GLU A 110 -5.43 -2.51 13.33
N ASP A 111 -4.23 -2.67 12.76
CA ASP A 111 -3.98 -2.57 11.33
C ASP A 111 -4.82 -3.57 10.51
N LEU A 112 -5.00 -4.81 11.02
CA LEU A 112 -5.78 -5.84 10.34
C LEU A 112 -7.28 -5.52 10.31
N GLU A 113 -7.76 -4.79 11.32
CA GLU A 113 -9.13 -4.32 11.40
C GLU A 113 -9.33 -3.11 10.49
N LYS A 114 -8.41 -2.14 10.59
CA LYS A 114 -8.49 -0.82 9.96
C LYS A 114 -8.37 -0.86 8.44
N PHE A 115 -7.37 -1.57 7.90
CA PHE A 115 -7.05 -1.48 6.48
C PHE A 115 -7.86 -2.47 5.63
N ASP A 116 -8.30 -2.05 4.45
CA ASP A 116 -9.06 -2.89 3.50
C ASP A 116 -8.15 -3.83 2.70
N ARG A 117 -6.89 -3.44 2.52
CA ARG A 117 -5.85 -4.19 1.82
C ARG A 117 -4.54 -4.16 2.58
N ILE A 118 -3.89 -5.31 2.69
CA ILE A 118 -2.57 -5.46 3.32
C ILE A 118 -1.63 -6.08 2.29
N ILE A 119 -0.57 -5.37 1.92
CA ILE A 119 0.24 -5.72 0.77
C ILE A 119 1.66 -6.08 1.23
N GLY A 120 1.99 -7.37 1.20
CA GLY A 120 3.32 -7.88 1.52
C GLY A 120 4.29 -7.73 0.34
N MET A 121 5.57 -7.45 0.63
CA MET A 121 6.60 -7.32 -0.42
C MET A 121 7.14 -8.66 -0.92
N ASP A 122 7.12 -9.68 -0.07
CA ASP A 122 7.52 -11.05 -0.40
C ASP A 122 6.72 -12.09 0.41
N SER A 123 6.94 -13.37 0.09
CA SER A 123 6.25 -14.48 0.75
C SER A 123 6.65 -14.66 2.22
N SER A 124 7.80 -14.15 2.65
CA SER A 124 8.18 -14.14 4.07
C SER A 124 7.33 -13.14 4.83
N ASN A 125 7.09 -11.94 4.27
CA ASN A 125 6.19 -10.97 4.88
C ASN A 125 4.78 -11.54 5.04
N TYR A 126 4.25 -12.22 4.01
CA TYR A 126 2.96 -12.89 4.09
C TYR A 126 2.92 -13.90 5.25
N LYS A 127 3.94 -14.76 5.37
CA LYS A 127 4.01 -15.76 6.45
C LYS A 127 4.06 -15.11 7.84
N GLU A 128 4.86 -14.07 8.01
CA GLU A 128 4.99 -13.38 9.29
C GLU A 128 3.69 -12.63 9.67
N ILE A 129 2.97 -12.05 8.71
CA ILE A 129 1.63 -11.49 8.94
C ILE A 129 0.66 -12.57 9.44
N MET A 130 0.63 -13.74 8.78
CA MET A 130 -0.25 -14.85 9.19
C MET A 130 0.11 -15.36 10.59
N LYS A 131 1.41 -15.46 10.91
CA LYS A 131 1.90 -15.88 12.24
C LYS A 131 1.46 -14.91 13.34
N ALA A 132 1.62 -13.60 13.11
CA ALA A 132 1.18 -12.58 14.05
C ALA A 132 -0.35 -12.60 14.24
N ALA A 133 -1.09 -12.72 13.14
CA ALA A 133 -2.55 -12.80 13.16
C ALA A 133 -3.07 -14.04 13.92
N GLU A 134 -2.42 -15.20 13.75
CA GLU A 134 -2.74 -16.42 14.49
C GLU A 134 -2.53 -16.25 16.01
N TYR A 135 -1.45 -15.55 16.40
CA TYR A 135 -1.21 -15.23 17.81
C TYR A 135 -2.26 -14.29 18.39
N TRP A 136 -2.68 -13.27 17.65
CA TRP A 136 -3.68 -12.30 18.13
C TRP A 136 -5.09 -12.90 18.23
N GLY A 137 -5.42 -13.90 17.41
CA GLY A 137 -6.66 -14.67 17.55
C GLY A 137 -7.28 -15.11 16.21
N PRO A 138 -8.26 -16.04 16.25
CA PRO A 138 -8.91 -16.56 15.05
C PRO A 138 -9.55 -15.48 14.16
N GLU A 139 -10.12 -14.43 14.75
CA GLU A 139 -10.71 -13.28 14.05
C GLU A 139 -9.68 -12.51 13.24
N TYR A 140 -8.49 -12.29 13.80
CA TYR A 140 -7.39 -11.61 13.13
C TYR A 140 -6.81 -12.46 12.01
N LEU A 141 -6.71 -13.78 12.22
CA LEU A 141 -6.28 -14.71 11.17
C LEU A 141 -7.25 -14.73 9.98
N ASP A 142 -8.56 -14.67 10.22
CA ASP A 142 -9.56 -14.57 9.14
C ASP A 142 -9.46 -13.24 8.39
N LEU A 143 -9.30 -12.12 9.10
CA LEU A 143 -9.05 -10.81 8.49
C LEU A 143 -7.78 -10.82 7.63
N ALA A 144 -6.67 -11.32 8.17
CA ALA A 144 -5.40 -11.40 7.46
C ALA A 144 -5.53 -12.23 6.18
N LYS A 145 -6.15 -13.41 6.23
CA LYS A 145 -6.37 -14.29 5.06
C LYS A 145 -7.20 -13.63 3.96
N LYS A 146 -8.17 -12.79 4.34
CA LYS A 146 -9.06 -12.11 3.38
C LYS A 146 -8.44 -10.87 2.75
N LYS A 147 -7.59 -10.16 3.51
CA LYS A 147 -7.10 -8.82 3.14
C LYS A 147 -5.66 -8.81 2.64
N THR A 148 -4.89 -9.88 2.87
CA THR A 148 -3.45 -9.91 2.55
C THR A 148 -3.17 -10.48 1.16
N SER A 149 -2.38 -9.75 0.37
CA SER A 149 -1.85 -10.18 -0.94
C SER A 149 -0.39 -9.75 -1.09
N LEU A 150 0.28 -10.16 -2.19
CA LEU A 150 1.64 -9.73 -2.48
C LEU A 150 1.66 -8.59 -3.51
N MET A 151 2.60 -7.65 -3.34
CA MET A 151 2.71 -6.46 -4.19
C MET A 151 2.77 -6.80 -5.68
N LEU A 152 3.58 -7.80 -6.05
CA LEU A 152 3.73 -8.15 -7.47
C LEU A 152 2.59 -9.00 -8.00
N ASP A 153 1.60 -9.41 -7.19
CA ASP A 153 0.36 -10.02 -7.73
C ASP A 153 -0.42 -9.05 -8.62
N TYR A 154 -0.18 -7.74 -8.42
CA TYR A 154 -0.73 -6.64 -9.20
C TYR A 154 0.15 -6.21 -10.38
N SER A 155 1.35 -6.79 -10.53
CA SER A 155 2.19 -6.56 -11.71
C SER A 155 1.77 -7.48 -12.86
N SER A 156 1.68 -6.93 -14.07
CA SER A 156 1.42 -7.68 -15.30
C SER A 156 2.60 -8.57 -15.69
N ASN A 157 3.83 -8.10 -15.49
CA ASN A 157 5.05 -8.78 -15.95
C ASN A 157 5.74 -9.63 -14.87
N ASN A 158 5.42 -9.40 -13.59
CA ASN A 158 6.13 -9.98 -12.46
C ASN A 158 5.24 -10.72 -11.46
N LYS A 159 4.03 -11.10 -11.89
CA LYS A 159 3.08 -11.85 -11.06
C LYS A 159 3.71 -13.06 -10.36
N GLY A 160 3.49 -13.15 -9.04
CA GLY A 160 4.00 -14.23 -8.19
C GLY A 160 5.50 -14.16 -7.87
N LYS A 161 6.23 -13.13 -8.32
CA LYS A 161 7.62 -12.90 -7.91
C LYS A 161 7.68 -12.09 -6.61
N PRO A 162 8.76 -12.19 -5.82
CA PRO A 162 8.98 -11.30 -4.68
C PRO A 162 9.55 -9.95 -5.13
N VAL A 163 9.26 -8.89 -4.38
CA VAL A 163 10.05 -7.65 -4.42
C VAL A 163 11.37 -7.93 -3.69
N PRO A 164 12.53 -7.92 -4.39
CA PRO A 164 13.80 -8.30 -3.79
C PRO A 164 14.20 -7.34 -2.68
N ASP A 165 14.86 -7.84 -1.63
CA ASP A 165 15.44 -6.97 -0.62
C ASP A 165 16.68 -6.25 -1.20
N PRO A 166 16.67 -4.91 -1.31
CA PRO A 166 17.76 -4.18 -1.93
C PRO A 166 19.01 -4.09 -1.05
N TYR A 167 18.91 -4.46 0.23
CA TYR A 167 19.96 -4.23 1.23
C TYR A 167 21.31 -4.83 0.84
N TYR A 168 21.30 -5.94 0.11
CA TYR A 168 22.49 -6.68 -0.36
C TYR A 168 22.85 -6.45 -1.83
N GLY A 169 22.08 -5.64 -2.58
CA GLY A 169 22.15 -5.54 -4.04
C GLY A 169 22.96 -4.36 -4.60
N GLY A 170 23.61 -3.55 -3.77
CA GLY A 170 24.24 -2.30 -4.21
C GLY A 170 23.22 -1.30 -4.78
N SER A 171 23.66 -0.28 -5.53
CA SER A 171 22.77 0.75 -6.11
C SER A 171 21.69 0.18 -7.02
N ASP A 172 22.05 -0.83 -7.82
CA ASP A 172 21.16 -1.41 -8.84
C ASP A 172 19.99 -2.16 -8.20
N GLY A 173 20.18 -2.68 -6.98
CA GLY A 173 19.12 -3.29 -6.18
C GLY A 173 18.01 -2.31 -5.83
N PHE A 174 18.34 -1.06 -5.51
CA PHE A 174 17.34 -0.03 -5.17
C PHE A 174 16.54 0.42 -6.38
N GLU A 175 17.20 0.65 -7.52
CA GLU A 175 16.52 1.02 -8.77
C GLU A 175 15.55 -0.08 -9.22
N LYS A 176 15.98 -1.35 -9.15
CA LYS A 176 15.13 -2.49 -9.48
C LYS A 176 13.87 -2.57 -8.62
N VAL A 177 13.96 -2.23 -7.33
CA VAL A 177 12.78 -2.18 -6.45
C VAL A 177 11.81 -1.09 -6.92
N LEU A 178 12.32 0.10 -7.25
CA LEU A 178 11.49 1.19 -7.77
C LEU A 178 10.79 0.78 -9.08
N ASP A 179 11.50 0.14 -10.02
CA ASP A 179 10.93 -0.32 -11.29
C ASP A 179 9.78 -1.32 -11.08
N LEU A 180 9.98 -2.28 -10.17
CA LEU A 180 8.95 -3.27 -9.84
C LEU A 180 7.73 -2.65 -9.15
N LEU A 181 7.96 -1.66 -8.28
CA LEU A 181 6.90 -0.98 -7.55
C LEU A 181 6.10 -0.02 -8.43
N ASP A 182 6.72 0.63 -9.41
CA ASP A 182 6.05 1.55 -10.34
C ASP A 182 4.91 0.85 -11.08
N GLU A 183 5.23 -0.25 -11.76
CA GLU A 183 4.25 -1.06 -12.49
C GLU A 183 3.17 -1.64 -11.56
N ALA A 184 3.59 -2.14 -10.39
CA ALA A 184 2.68 -2.79 -9.46
C ALA A 184 1.71 -1.81 -8.77
N CYS A 185 2.12 -0.56 -8.52
CA CYS A 185 1.25 0.45 -7.90
C CYS A 185 0.10 0.84 -8.83
N ASP A 186 0.37 0.99 -10.13
CA ASP A 186 -0.67 1.23 -11.13
C ASP A 186 -1.65 0.05 -11.21
N GLY A 187 -1.13 -1.18 -11.21
CA GLY A 187 -1.96 -2.39 -11.18
C GLY A 187 -2.82 -2.50 -9.92
N LEU A 188 -2.27 -2.13 -8.76
CA LEU A 188 -2.97 -2.14 -7.48
C LEU A 188 -4.11 -1.12 -7.47
N LEU A 189 -3.89 0.10 -7.98
CA LEU A 189 -4.95 1.11 -8.07
C LEU A 189 -6.11 0.61 -8.93
N ASN A 190 -5.80 0.03 -10.10
CA ASN A 190 -6.82 -0.53 -10.99
C ASN A 190 -7.62 -1.66 -10.34
N ASP A 191 -6.98 -2.55 -9.58
CA ASP A 191 -7.66 -3.62 -8.84
C ASP A 191 -8.59 -3.07 -7.76
N MET A 192 -8.12 -2.08 -7.00
CA MET A 192 -8.91 -1.44 -5.94
C MET A 192 -10.12 -0.68 -6.48
N GLU A 193 -10.06 -0.19 -7.73
CA GLU A 193 -11.19 0.48 -8.40
C GLU A 193 -12.19 -0.48 -9.04
N ALA A 194 -11.78 -1.70 -9.33
CA ALA A 194 -12.64 -2.72 -9.92
C ALA A 194 -13.48 -3.49 -8.89
N ALA A 195 -13.12 -3.40 -7.60
CA ALA A 195 -13.75 -4.09 -6.47
C ALA A 195 -14.98 -3.35 -5.92
#